data_AF-A0A6D2HM21-F1
#
_entry.id   AF-A0A6D2HM21-F1
#
_cell.length_a   1.000
_cell.length_b   1.000
_cell.length_c   1.000
_cell.angle_alpha   90.00
_cell.angle_beta   90.00
_cell.angle_gamma   90.00
#
_symmetry.space_group_name_H-M   'P 1'
#
loop_
_entity.id
_entity.type
_entity.pdbx_description
1 polymer ?
#
loop_
_entity_poly.entity_id
_entity_poly.type
_entity_poly.pdbx_seq_one_letter_code
_entity_poly.pdbx_strand_id
1 'polypeptide(L)'
;MKRKSDYVKSSISRTGLGLMIKKLVEVEKVEMNWNPYGGRMGEITSSRTPFPHRAGNLFNIEYVIDWSESGDQVEKDHLARAREMYEFMTPYVSSNPRGAYLNYRDLDIGSSVNPLTKKVKSTGLSILKTISRG
;
A
#
# COMPACT_ATOMS: atom_id res chain seq x y z
N MET A 1 -8.61 -8.82 2.49
CA MET A 1 -8.17 -7.54 3.06
C MET A 1 -6.67 -7.31 2.88
N LYS A 2 -6.29 -6.20 2.25
CA LYS A 2 -4.90 -5.69 2.16
C LYS A 2 -4.90 -4.17 2.35
N ARG A 3 -3.73 -3.60 2.65
CA ARG A 3 -3.54 -2.17 2.87
C ARG A 3 -2.27 -1.65 2.17
N LYS A 4 -2.31 -0.38 1.77
CA LYS A 4 -1.15 0.44 1.38
C LYS A 4 -1.23 1.78 2.08
N SER A 5 -0.13 2.53 2.08
CA SER A 5 -0.19 3.92 2.55
C SER A 5 0.77 4.84 1.85
N ASP A 6 0.44 6.13 1.91
CA ASP A 6 1.29 7.23 1.49
C ASP A 6 1.29 8.35 2.53
N TYR A 7 2.30 9.22 2.44
CA TYR A 7 2.32 10.50 3.14
C TYR A 7 2.27 11.64 2.16
N VAL A 8 1.40 12.62 2.42
CA VAL A 8 1.30 13.86 1.66
C VAL A 8 2.09 14.94 2.39
N LYS A 9 3.02 15.61 1.71
CA LYS A 9 3.87 16.66 2.31
C LYS A 9 3.57 18.07 1.82
N SER A 10 2.88 18.19 0.69
CA SER A 10 2.53 19.46 0.06
C SER A 10 1.04 19.52 -0.23
N SER A 11 0.46 20.71 -0.24
CA SER A 11 -0.95 20.89 -0.58
C SER A 11 -1.25 20.38 -1.98
N ILE A 12 -2.33 19.62 -2.13
CA ILE A 12 -2.83 19.18 -3.42
C ILE A 12 -3.76 20.26 -3.98
N SER A 13 -3.58 20.64 -5.25
CA SER A 13 -4.43 21.64 -5.90
C SER A 13 -5.88 21.15 -6.05
N ARG A 14 -6.83 22.08 -6.19
CA ARG A 14 -8.24 21.73 -6.46
C ARG A 14 -8.40 20.86 -7.71
N THR A 15 -7.64 21.15 -8.77
CA THR A 15 -7.61 20.33 -9.98
C THR A 15 -7.06 18.94 -9.68
N GLY A 16 -5.97 18.84 -8.90
CA GLY A 16 -5.41 17.56 -8.46
C GLY A 16 -6.44 16.72 -7.70
N LEU A 17 -7.12 17.30 -6.70
CA LEU A 17 -8.18 16.64 -5.95
C LEU A 17 -9.31 16.15 -6.87
N GLY A 18 -9.74 16.97 -7.83
CA GLY A 18 -10.75 16.58 -8.82
C GLY A 18 -10.33 15.38 -9.66
N LEU A 19 -9.07 15.34 -10.10
CA LEU A 19 -8.52 14.21 -10.84
C LEU A 19 -8.41 12.94 -9.97
N MET A 20 -8.02 13.08 -8.70
CA MET A 20 -7.94 11.96 -7.75
C MET A 20 -9.31 11.34 -7.48
N ILE A 21 -10.34 12.16 -7.25
CA ILE A 21 -11.71 11.67 -7.05
C ILE A 21 -12.20 10.96 -8.32
N LYS A 22 -11.98 11.55 -9.50
CA LYS A 22 -12.34 10.91 -10.77
C LYS A 22 -11.64 9.56 -10.92
N LYS A 23 -10.34 9.48 -10.62
CA LYS A 23 -9.60 8.23 -10.71
C LYS A 23 -10.10 7.19 -9.71
N LEU A 24 -10.41 7.60 -8.48
CA LEU A 24 -10.94 6.70 -7.44
C LEU A 24 -12.28 6.06 -7.87
N VAL A 25 -13.15 6.84 -8.51
CA VAL A 25 -14.43 6.34 -9.08
C VAL A 25 -14.16 5.38 -10.25
N GLU A 26 -13.18 5.67 -11.09
CA GLU A 26 -12.82 4.83 -12.25
C GLU A 26 -12.21 3.48 -11.85
N VAL A 27 -11.30 3.45 -10.88
CA VAL A 27 -10.64 2.21 -10.46
C VAL A 27 -11.57 1.29 -9.69
N GLU A 28 -12.55 1.85 -8.96
CA GLU A 28 -13.48 1.13 -8.09
C GLU A 28 -12.77 0.25 -7.03
N LYS A 29 -13.53 -0.33 -6.07
CA LYS A 29 -13.03 -1.35 -5.11
C LYS A 29 -11.83 -0.94 -4.24
N VAL A 30 -11.49 0.34 -4.21
CA VAL A 30 -10.45 0.94 -3.37
C VAL A 30 -11.11 2.04 -2.54
N GLU A 31 -10.94 1.97 -1.22
CA GLU A 31 -11.30 3.06 -0.31
C GLU A 31 -10.03 3.81 0.10
N MET A 32 -10.15 5.13 0.31
CA MET A 32 -9.04 5.98 0.76
C MET A 32 -9.40 6.71 2.05
N ASN A 33 -8.65 6.45 3.11
CA ASN A 33 -8.82 7.14 4.40
C ASN A 33 -7.69 8.15 4.62
N TRP A 34 -8.06 9.41 4.84
CA TRP A 34 -7.13 10.54 4.95
C TRP A 34 -7.05 10.99 6.40
N ASN A 35 -5.92 10.67 7.05
CA ASN A 35 -5.68 10.96 8.46
C ASN A 35 -4.81 12.22 8.58
N PRO A 36 -5.31 13.32 9.17
CA PRO A 36 -4.54 14.56 9.28
C PRO A 36 -3.38 14.44 10.26
N TYR A 37 -2.24 15.04 9.89
CA TYR A 37 -1.05 15.17 10.71
C TYR A 37 -0.88 16.63 11.17
N GLY A 38 0.19 16.91 11.92
CA GLY A 38 0.37 18.17 12.62
C GLY A 38 0.08 18.05 14.12
N GLY A 39 -0.22 19.16 14.78
CA GLY A 39 -0.40 19.20 16.24
C GLY A 39 0.73 18.47 16.97
N ARG A 40 0.37 17.57 17.90
CA ARG A 40 1.35 16.79 18.66
C ARG A 40 2.29 15.94 17.80
N MET A 41 1.85 15.49 16.61
CA MET A 41 2.71 14.74 15.69
C MET A 41 3.80 15.60 15.04
N GLY A 42 3.58 16.91 14.92
CA GLY A 42 4.56 17.88 14.42
C GLY A 42 5.61 18.30 15.46
N GLU A 43 5.30 18.18 16.75
CA GLU A 43 6.21 18.55 17.84
C GLU A 43 7.27 17.47 18.16
N ILE A 44 7.00 16.22 17.76
CA ILE A 44 7.90 15.09 18.04
C ILE A 44 8.97 15.01 16.96
N THR A 45 10.24 14.94 17.35
CA THR A 45 11.35 14.76 16.40
C THR A 45 11.25 13.39 15.70
N SER A 46 11.62 13.34 14.41
CA SER A 46 11.57 12.12 13.60
C SER A 46 12.44 10.99 14.15
N SER A 47 13.51 11.32 14.89
CA SER A 47 14.43 10.37 15.51
C SER A 47 13.99 9.87 16.89
N ARG A 48 12.92 10.43 17.48
CA ARG A 48 12.48 10.06 18.84
C ARG A 48 12.05 8.60 18.96
N THR A 49 11.57 8.02 17.86
CA THR A 49 11.08 6.63 17.78
C THR A 49 11.37 6.07 16.39
N PRO A 50 11.33 4.75 16.18
CA PRO A 50 11.41 4.15 14.84
C PRO A 50 10.31 4.58 13.85
N PHE A 51 9.28 5.32 14.29
CA PHE A 51 8.27 5.92 13.42
C PHE A 51 8.69 7.35 13.02
N PRO A 52 9.22 7.57 11.81
CA PRO A 52 9.89 8.82 11.43
C PRO A 52 8.93 9.89 10.91
N HIS A 53 7.68 9.53 10.61
CA HIS A 53 6.74 10.41 9.92
C HIS A 53 6.12 11.41 10.89
N ARG A 54 6.79 12.56 11.06
CA ARG A 54 6.44 13.61 12.02
C ARG A 54 6.17 14.94 11.29
N ALA A 55 6.80 16.02 11.73
CA ALA A 55 6.76 17.33 11.07
C ALA A 55 7.00 17.25 9.55
N GLY A 56 6.27 18.06 8.79
CA GLY A 56 6.35 18.10 7.32
C GLY A 56 5.41 17.13 6.59
N ASN A 57 4.67 16.27 7.30
CA ASN A 57 3.57 15.50 6.72
C ASN A 57 2.24 16.19 7.04
N LEU A 58 1.40 16.39 6.02
CA LEU A 58 0.05 16.97 6.14
C LEU A 58 -0.98 15.88 6.41
N PHE A 59 -0.87 14.74 5.71
CA PHE A 59 -1.79 13.60 5.81
C PHE A 59 -1.04 12.29 5.68
N ASN A 60 -1.52 11.25 6.36
CA ASN A 60 -1.33 9.86 5.96
C ASN A 60 -2.57 9.42 5.18
N ILE A 61 -2.37 8.76 4.05
CA ILE A 61 -3.44 8.14 3.26
C ILE A 61 -3.32 6.63 3.44
N GLU A 62 -4.41 5.98 3.83
CA GLU A 62 -4.55 4.52 3.80
C GLU A 62 -5.39 4.12 2.59
N TYR A 63 -4.88 3.18 1.79
CA TYR A 63 -5.66 2.52 0.74
C TYR A 63 -6.18 1.20 1.27
N VAL A 64 -7.51 1.12 1.36
CA VAL A 64 -8.28 0.00 1.87
C VAL A 64 -8.73 -0.88 0.71
N ILE A 65 -8.32 -2.14 0.72
CA ILE A 65 -8.52 -3.09 -0.37
C ILE A 65 -9.19 -4.32 0.21
N ASP A 66 -10.50 -4.41 0.03
CA ASP A 66 -11.35 -5.42 0.66
C ASP A 66 -12.23 -6.14 -0.35
N TRP A 67 -12.42 -7.43 -0.10
CA TRP A 67 -13.23 -8.33 -0.91
C TRP A 67 -13.76 -9.46 -0.02
N SER A 68 -15.03 -9.82 -0.19
CA SER A 68 -15.68 -10.92 0.54
C SER A 68 -15.72 -12.21 -0.27
N GLU A 69 -15.67 -12.11 -1.59
CA GLU A 69 -15.72 -13.25 -2.51
C GLU A 69 -14.38 -13.97 -2.56
N SER A 70 -14.38 -15.29 -2.40
CA SER A 70 -13.17 -16.10 -2.51
C SER A 70 -12.77 -16.32 -3.98
N GLY A 71 -11.48 -16.21 -4.29
CA GLY A 71 -10.94 -16.64 -5.58
C GLY A 71 -9.69 -15.85 -5.98
N ASP A 72 -8.70 -16.55 -6.54
CA ASP A 72 -7.43 -15.94 -6.95
C ASP A 72 -7.62 -14.81 -7.96
N GLN A 73 -8.61 -14.91 -8.84
CA GLN A 73 -8.90 -13.88 -9.83
C GLN A 73 -9.52 -12.62 -9.20
N VAL A 74 -10.37 -12.80 -8.18
CA VAL A 74 -10.95 -11.71 -7.40
C VAL A 74 -9.85 -10.96 -6.66
N GLU A 75 -8.96 -11.68 -5.96
CA GLU A 75 -7.83 -11.07 -5.27
C GLU A 75 -6.93 -10.32 -6.26
N LYS A 76 -6.59 -10.91 -7.41
CA LYS A 76 -5.75 -10.26 -8.43
C LYS A 76 -6.38 -8.97 -8.97
N ASP A 77 -7.68 -8.94 -9.24
CA ASP A 77 -8.39 -7.76 -9.72
C ASP A 77 -8.35 -6.62 -8.69
N HIS A 78 -8.66 -6.90 -7.41
CA HIS A 78 -8.61 -5.90 -6.35
C HIS A 78 -7.19 -5.34 -6.15
N LEU A 79 -6.17 -6.20 -6.19
CA LEU A 79 -4.78 -5.77 -6.09
C LEU A 79 -4.33 -4.96 -7.30
N ALA A 80 -4.79 -5.29 -8.51
CA ALA A 80 -4.46 -4.53 -9.72
C ALA A 80 -5.03 -3.11 -9.65
N ARG A 81 -6.31 -2.96 -9.29
CA ARG A 81 -6.97 -1.64 -9.11
C ARG A 81 -6.31 -0.80 -8.02
N ALA A 82 -5.93 -1.44 -6.92
CA ALA A 82 -5.18 -0.78 -5.85
C ALA A 82 -3.81 -0.26 -6.31
N ARG A 83 -3.08 -1.06 -7.12
CA ARG A 83 -1.79 -0.63 -7.69
C ARG A 83 -1.98 0.53 -8.65
N GLU A 84 -2.99 0.48 -9.49
CA GLU A 84 -3.32 1.55 -10.42
C GLU A 84 -3.61 2.87 -9.69
N MET A 85 -4.42 2.83 -8.62
CA MET A 85 -4.66 4.02 -7.80
C MET A 85 -3.37 4.50 -7.10
N TYR A 86 -2.59 3.58 -6.54
CA TYR A 86 -1.34 3.90 -5.86
C TYR A 86 -0.31 4.52 -6.83
N GLU A 87 -0.21 4.02 -8.06
CA GLU A 87 0.66 4.58 -9.10
C GLU A 87 0.18 5.97 -9.53
N PHE A 88 -1.13 6.15 -9.72
CA PHE A 88 -1.72 7.46 -10.02
C PHE A 88 -1.39 8.52 -8.96
N MET A 89 -1.29 8.11 -7.69
CA MET A 89 -1.03 9.01 -6.57
C MET A 89 0.42 9.51 -6.48
N THR A 90 1.34 8.92 -7.25
CA THR A 90 2.79 9.22 -7.22
C THR A 90 3.17 10.71 -7.23
N PRO A 91 2.58 11.59 -8.07
CA PRO A 91 2.98 13.01 -8.10
C PRO A 91 2.43 13.82 -6.91
N TYR A 92 1.52 13.27 -6.12
CA TYR A 92 0.84 13.98 -5.02
C TYR A 92 1.37 13.62 -3.63
N VAL A 93 2.24 12.61 -3.54
CA VAL A 93 2.72 12.02 -2.28
C VAL A 93 4.22 12.21 -2.13
N SER A 94 4.74 11.88 -0.95
CA SER A 94 6.17 11.93 -0.67
C SER A 94 6.99 11.10 -1.66
N SER A 95 8.18 11.57 -1.98
CA SER A 95 9.15 10.88 -2.82
C SER A 95 10.53 10.95 -2.18
N ASN A 96 11.42 10.02 -2.59
CA ASN A 96 12.82 9.95 -2.16
C ASN A 96 13.04 9.97 -0.63
N PRO A 97 12.55 8.97 0.12
CA PRO A 97 11.75 7.81 -0.31
C PRO A 97 10.24 8.09 -0.33
N ARG A 98 9.48 7.28 -1.08
CA ARG A 98 8.02 7.25 -0.96
C ARG A 98 7.65 6.59 0.37
N GLY A 99 7.15 7.40 1.29
CA GLY A 99 6.90 6.98 2.68
C GLY A 99 5.72 6.03 2.79
N ALA A 100 5.90 4.96 3.54
CA ALA A 100 4.85 4.00 3.89
C ALA A 100 4.76 3.83 5.41
N TYR A 101 3.59 3.39 5.89
CA TYR A 101 3.36 3.05 7.29
C TYR A 101 3.55 1.55 7.52
N LEU A 102 4.54 1.19 8.35
CA LEU A 102 4.92 -0.19 8.64
C LEU A 102 3.75 -1.10 9.09
N ASN A 103 2.78 -0.55 9.84
CA ASN A 103 1.65 -1.34 10.34
C ASN A 103 0.66 -1.72 9.23
N TYR A 104 0.74 -1.07 8.07
CA TYR A 104 0.00 -1.44 6.87
C TYR A 104 0.93 -2.24 5.97
N ARG A 105 0.96 -3.56 6.17
CA ARG A 105 1.83 -4.46 5.40
C ARG A 105 1.49 -4.43 3.92
N ASP A 106 2.30 -3.68 3.18
CA ASP A 106 2.33 -3.70 1.74
C ASP A 106 3.28 -4.81 1.25
N LEU A 107 2.74 -5.81 0.57
CA LEU A 107 3.51 -6.91 0.01
C LEU A 107 4.32 -6.52 -1.24
N ASP A 108 3.99 -5.37 -1.85
CA ASP A 108 4.70 -4.86 -3.02
C ASP A 108 5.96 -4.06 -2.60
N ILE A 109 6.03 -3.60 -1.34
CA ILE A 109 7.23 -2.98 -0.77
C ILE A 109 8.16 -4.10 -0.30
N GLY A 110 8.90 -4.66 -1.26
CA GLY A 110 10.08 -5.53 -1.12
C GLY A 110 10.14 -6.43 0.12
N SER A 111 10.09 -7.76 -0.06
CA SER A 111 10.35 -8.70 1.03
C SER A 111 11.83 -9.07 1.15
N SER A 112 12.31 -9.29 2.38
CA SER A 112 13.58 -9.99 2.59
C SER A 112 13.40 -11.46 2.21
N VAL A 113 13.66 -11.82 0.95
CA VAL A 113 13.62 -13.22 0.51
C VAL A 113 14.85 -13.92 1.05
N ASN A 114 14.73 -14.66 2.16
CA ASN A 114 15.78 -15.59 2.56
C ASN A 114 15.82 -16.73 1.51
N PRO A 115 16.96 -16.98 0.82
CA PRO A 115 17.08 -17.99 -0.25
C PRO A 115 16.56 -19.38 0.14
N LEU A 116 16.66 -19.74 1.43
CA LEU A 116 16.20 -21.02 1.97
C LEU A 116 14.67 -21.20 1.87
N THR A 117 13.90 -20.12 2.03
CA THR A 117 12.43 -20.17 1.97
C THR A 117 11.89 -20.36 0.55
N LYS A 118 12.65 -19.93 -0.47
CA LYS A 118 12.31 -20.12 -1.89
C LYS A 118 12.38 -21.60 -2.27
N LYS A 119 13.38 -22.31 -1.74
CA LYS A 119 13.60 -23.74 -1.96
C LYS A 119 12.48 -24.60 -1.37
N VAL A 120 12.00 -24.27 -0.17
CA VAL A 120 10.90 -24.99 0.49
C VAL A 120 9.58 -24.86 -0.29
N LYS A 121 9.24 -23.66 -0.80
CA LYS A 121 8.05 -23.48 -1.65
C LYS A 121 8.16 -24.21 -2.99
N SER A 122 9.32 -24.22 -3.63
CA SER A 122 9.51 -24.96 -4.89
C SER A 122 9.43 -26.47 -4.69
N THR A 123 10.02 -26.99 -3.60
CA THR A 123 10.04 -28.43 -3.31
C THR A 123 8.66 -28.94 -2.86
N GLY A 124 7.91 -28.15 -2.09
CA GLY A 124 6.54 -28.51 -1.69
C GLY A 124 5.58 -28.59 -2.89
N LEU A 125 5.71 -27.66 -3.85
CA LEU A 125 4.88 -27.66 -5.06
C LEU A 125 5.22 -28.80 -6.03
N SER A 126 6.48 -29.27 -6.07
CA SER A 126 6.86 -30.45 -6.85
C SER A 126 6.35 -31.76 -6.24
N ILE A 127 6.35 -31.89 -4.91
CA ILE A 127 5.85 -33.10 -4.23
C ILE A 127 4.34 -33.28 -4.44
N LEU A 128 3.57 -32.18 -4.31
CA LEU A 128 2.11 -32.23 -4.50
C LEU A 128 1.70 -32.55 -5.94
N LYS A 129 2.48 -32.12 -6.94
CA LYS A 129 2.22 -32.46 -8.36
C LYS A 129 2.50 -33.93 -8.69
N THR A 130 3.41 -34.59 -7.98
CA THR A 130 3.71 -36.02 -8.17
C THR A 130 2.62 -36.91 -7.57
N ILE A 131 2.02 -36.51 -6.45
CA ILE A 131 0.96 -37.29 -5.77
C ILE A 131 -0.38 -37.22 -6.51
N SER A 132 -0.65 -36.14 -7.27
CA SER A 132 -1.89 -35.95 -8.03
C SER A 132 -1.95 -36.69 -9.38
N ARG A 133 -0.89 -37.41 -9.77
CA ARG A 133 -0.81 -38.14 -11.05
C ARG A 133 -0.67 -39.67 -10.90
N GLY A 134 -0.90 -40.20 -9.70
CA GLY A 134 -0.95 -41.63 -9.41
C GLY A 134 -2.37 -42.15 -9.31
#